data_AF-A0A6T9XWV4-F1
#
_entry.id   AF-A0A6T9XWV4-F1
#
_cell.length_a   1.000
_cell.length_b   1.000
_cell.length_c   1.000
_cell.angle_alpha   90.00
_cell.angle_beta   90.00
_cell.angle_gamma   90.00
#
_symmetry.space_group_name_H-M   'P 1'
#
loop_
_entity.id
_entity.type
_entity.pdbx_description
1 polymer ?
#
loop_
_entity_poly.entity_id
_entity_poly.type
_entity_poly.pdbx_seq_one_letter_code
_entity_poly.pdbx_strand_id
1 'polypeptide(L)'
;MKFVTKFSVLVAISMLATGCVTQRGVEPSESVPTEINVDKSSSGDQTNNDALDKEVDGSEQASEDEADEANEPIEVPKQKIGVFINANEFPSHTHVGTTKFNNFSKEYAYDWQIASTLFTKLKAAIEQSSRFEVVDVSPKVKGAWQLDFVVKQDNNWSFNENQNALRKSLLADGVTKIIIVQEAPTVAITECGTYGCSEHQSEGFGLFTRSFLGTDYYIASASFDISIESLDKPVDIASKPLFKELKDDAMKNVRIEEFVPPEDFDEVTEKELAPIKDSIISYFDRLAETAAKYFSNQ
;
A
#
# COMPACT_ATOMS: atom_id res chain seq x y z
N MET A 1 56.66 -8.15 -35.22
CA MET A 1 56.28 -7.34 -36.39
C MET A 1 54.77 -7.20 -36.44
N LYS A 2 54.21 -6.28 -37.25
CA LYS A 2 52.77 -5.97 -37.29
C LYS A 2 52.00 -6.93 -38.20
N PHE A 3 50.82 -7.38 -37.74
CA PHE A 3 49.71 -7.85 -38.59
C PHE A 3 48.45 -7.10 -38.08
N VAL A 4 47.97 -6.05 -38.76
CA VAL A 4 47.30 -5.99 -40.08
C VAL A 4 45.82 -6.37 -39.99
N THR A 5 45.01 -5.32 -39.98
CA THR A 5 43.55 -5.31 -39.93
C THR A 5 42.92 -5.89 -41.20
N LYS A 6 41.74 -6.52 -41.08
CA LYS A 6 40.72 -6.50 -42.13
C LYS A 6 39.33 -6.31 -41.54
N PHE A 7 38.67 -5.23 -41.96
CA PHE A 7 37.22 -5.08 -41.88
C PHE A 7 36.55 -6.03 -42.89
N SER A 8 35.38 -6.56 -42.53
CA SER A 8 34.40 -7.08 -43.49
C SER A 8 33.08 -6.36 -43.25
N VAL A 9 32.74 -5.44 -44.16
CA VAL A 9 31.44 -4.76 -44.17
C VAL A 9 30.41 -5.67 -44.84
N LEU A 10 29.23 -5.82 -44.24
CA LEU A 10 28.11 -6.52 -44.85
C LEU A 10 26.92 -5.56 -44.96
N VAL A 11 26.65 -5.12 -46.19
CA VAL A 11 25.49 -4.30 -46.52
C VAL A 11 24.31 -5.21 -46.83
N ALA A 12 23.17 -4.98 -46.18
CA ALA A 12 21.88 -5.53 -46.56
C ALA A 12 20.96 -4.37 -46.97
N ILE A 13 20.36 -4.45 -48.15
CA ILE A 13 19.52 -3.39 -48.73
C ILE A 13 18.05 -3.65 -48.41
N SER A 14 17.32 -2.59 -48.07
CA SER A 14 15.89 -2.61 -47.76
C SER A 14 15.04 -3.11 -48.93
N MET A 15 13.94 -3.81 -48.63
CA MET A 15 12.76 -3.85 -49.50
C MET A 15 11.56 -3.25 -48.78
N LEU A 16 10.90 -2.31 -49.44
CA LEU A 16 9.67 -1.68 -48.96
C LEU A 16 8.48 -2.61 -49.26
N ALA A 17 7.60 -2.80 -48.29
CA ALA A 17 6.28 -3.40 -48.48
C ALA A 17 5.21 -2.35 -48.13
N THR A 18 4.33 -2.04 -49.07
CA THR A 18 3.30 -1.01 -48.94
C THR A 18 1.91 -1.59 -48.74
N GLY A 19 1.16 -1.04 -47.78
CA GLY A 19 -0.25 -1.38 -47.54
C GLY A 19 -0.44 -2.39 -46.39
N CYS A 20 -1.56 -2.36 -45.65
CA CYS A 20 -2.75 -1.51 -45.79
C CYS A 20 -3.12 -0.83 -44.46
N VAL A 21 -3.72 0.36 -44.55
CA VAL A 21 -4.36 1.02 -43.41
C VAL A 21 -5.70 0.35 -43.11
N THR A 22 -5.95 0.04 -41.84
CA THR A 22 -7.29 -0.29 -41.34
C THR A 22 -7.55 0.49 -40.06
N GLN A 23 -8.21 1.65 -40.18
CA GLN A 23 -8.84 2.27 -39.02
C GLN A 23 -9.93 1.32 -38.50
N ARG A 24 -9.91 1.01 -37.20
CA ARG A 24 -11.12 0.61 -36.49
C ARG A 24 -11.64 1.82 -35.73
N GLY A 25 -12.96 1.99 -35.77
CA GLY A 25 -13.60 3.24 -35.36
C GLY A 25 -13.56 3.46 -33.85
N VAL A 26 -13.55 4.74 -33.48
CA VAL A 26 -14.09 5.18 -32.20
C VAL A 26 -15.62 5.10 -32.33
N GLU A 27 -16.27 4.24 -31.55
CA GLU A 27 -17.72 4.35 -31.33
C GLU A 27 -17.97 5.32 -30.16
N PRO A 28 -19.03 6.14 -30.19
CA PRO A 28 -19.22 7.19 -29.19
C PRO A 28 -19.72 6.63 -27.85
N SER A 29 -19.23 7.20 -26.75
CA SER A 29 -19.84 7.01 -25.42
C SER A 29 -21.25 7.59 -25.40
N GLU A 30 -22.25 6.80 -24.99
CA GLU A 30 -23.62 7.29 -24.81
C GLU A 30 -23.69 8.38 -23.71
N SER A 31 -24.33 9.50 -24.03
CA SER A 31 -24.50 10.63 -23.12
C SER A 31 -25.71 10.42 -22.21
N VAL A 32 -25.48 10.18 -20.92
CA VAL A 32 -26.55 10.21 -19.90
C VAL A 32 -26.92 11.66 -19.58
N PRO A 33 -28.17 12.11 -19.76
CA PRO A 33 -28.60 13.45 -19.38
C PRO A 33 -28.71 13.58 -17.85
N THR A 34 -28.19 14.65 -17.29
CA THR A 34 -28.55 15.08 -15.93
C THR A 34 -29.77 15.99 -16.02
N GLU A 35 -30.93 15.54 -15.54
CA GLU A 35 -32.03 16.45 -15.20
C GLU A 35 -32.17 16.59 -13.69
N ILE A 36 -31.99 17.82 -13.22
CA ILE A 36 -32.42 18.25 -11.90
C ILE A 36 -33.87 18.70 -12.04
N ASN A 37 -34.78 18.17 -11.23
CA ASN A 37 -36.06 18.82 -11.00
C ASN A 37 -36.46 18.75 -9.53
N VAL A 38 -36.61 19.92 -8.92
CA VAL A 38 -37.21 20.13 -7.62
C VAL A 38 -38.58 20.72 -7.88
N ASP A 39 -39.66 20.04 -7.47
CA ASP A 39 -40.77 20.77 -6.86
C ASP A 39 -41.64 19.90 -5.92
N LYS A 40 -42.62 20.57 -5.32
CA LYS A 40 -43.10 20.42 -3.95
C LYS A 40 -44.53 19.87 -3.87
N SER A 41 -44.90 19.42 -2.67
CA SER A 41 -46.26 19.48 -2.08
C SER A 41 -47.28 18.37 -2.38
N SER A 42 -47.51 17.50 -1.39
CA SER A 42 -48.83 17.15 -0.81
C SER A 42 -48.59 16.12 0.31
N SER A 43 -49.15 16.08 1.52
CA SER A 43 -50.05 16.89 2.36
C SER A 43 -50.89 15.88 3.17
N GLY A 44 -50.99 16.05 4.49
CA GLY A 44 -51.78 15.19 5.40
C GLY A 44 -50.95 14.12 6.14
N ASP A 45 -51.19 13.83 7.42
CA ASP A 45 -52.06 14.52 8.39
C ASP A 45 -51.67 14.13 9.84
N GLN A 46 -52.42 14.61 10.85
CA GLN A 46 -52.44 14.22 12.27
C GLN A 46 -51.48 14.93 13.24
N THR A 47 -51.92 16.14 13.60
CA THR A 47 -52.25 16.60 14.97
C THR A 47 -52.62 15.48 15.99
N ASN A 48 -52.57 15.63 17.33
CA ASN A 48 -52.23 16.78 18.21
C ASN A 48 -51.89 16.30 19.66
N ASN A 49 -51.58 17.27 20.52
CA ASN A 49 -51.45 17.26 22.00
C ASN A 49 -52.61 16.53 22.76
N ASP A 50 -52.61 16.28 24.08
CA ASP A 50 -52.29 17.20 25.21
C ASP A 50 -52.03 16.49 26.58
N ALA A 51 -51.84 17.26 27.66
CA ALA A 51 -51.27 16.80 28.95
C ALA A 51 -52.20 16.92 30.21
N LEU A 52 -51.62 16.61 31.40
CA LEU A 52 -51.96 17.01 32.80
C LEU A 52 -52.62 16.00 33.80
N ASP A 53 -51.82 15.68 34.83
CA ASP A 53 -52.07 15.80 36.29
C ASP A 53 -52.78 14.77 37.22
N LYS A 54 -52.35 14.86 38.51
CA LYS A 54 -52.88 14.36 39.82
C LYS A 54 -52.46 12.94 40.29
N GLU A 55 -51.75 12.79 41.44
CA GLU A 55 -52.15 12.84 42.88
C GLU A 55 -52.90 11.56 43.34
N VAL A 56 -52.57 10.80 44.40
CA VAL A 56 -51.48 10.75 45.45
C VAL A 56 -51.25 9.22 45.78
N ASP A 57 -50.39 8.67 46.65
CA ASP A 57 -49.45 9.06 47.75
C ASP A 57 -48.36 7.92 47.85
N GLY A 58 -47.52 7.63 48.87
CA GLY A 58 -47.24 8.20 50.20
C GLY A 58 -46.72 7.13 51.20
N SER A 59 -45.54 7.32 51.85
CA SER A 59 -44.77 6.33 52.68
C SER A 59 -44.13 5.19 51.87
N GLU A 60 -43.09 4.47 52.32
CA GLU A 60 -42.35 4.45 53.60
C GLU A 60 -40.85 4.14 53.34
N GLN A 61 -39.95 4.39 54.29
CA GLN A 61 -38.49 4.34 54.08
C GLN A 61 -37.81 3.22 54.90
N ALA A 62 -37.32 2.18 54.23
CA ALA A 62 -36.45 1.16 54.81
C ALA A 62 -35.31 0.84 53.83
N SER A 63 -34.07 1.09 54.25
CA SER A 63 -32.86 0.78 53.50
C SER A 63 -32.30 -0.57 53.96
N GLU A 64 -32.27 -1.55 53.06
CA GLU A 64 -31.39 -2.72 53.20
C GLU A 64 -30.15 -2.48 52.33
N ASP A 65 -28.98 -2.40 52.95
CA ASP A 65 -27.70 -2.19 52.27
C ASP A 65 -27.27 -3.48 51.56
N GLU A 66 -27.84 -3.77 50.39
CA GLU A 66 -27.21 -4.70 49.45
C GLU A 66 -25.89 -4.07 48.98
N ALA A 67 -24.77 -4.64 49.41
CA ALA A 67 -23.45 -4.21 48.99
C ALA A 67 -23.24 -4.61 47.52
N ASP A 68 -23.47 -3.65 46.61
CA ASP A 68 -23.05 -3.74 45.21
C ASP A 68 -21.53 -4.01 45.17
N GLU A 69 -21.14 -5.28 44.98
CA GLU A 69 -19.79 -5.64 44.58
C GLU A 69 -19.57 -5.05 43.19
N ALA A 70 -18.96 -3.86 43.18
CA ALA A 70 -18.58 -3.14 41.98
C ALA A 70 -17.69 -4.03 41.11
N ASN A 71 -18.33 -4.70 40.15
CA ASN A 71 -17.65 -5.47 39.13
C ASN A 71 -16.77 -4.49 38.35
N GLU A 72 -15.47 -4.48 38.66
CA GLU A 72 -14.49 -3.81 37.82
C GLU A 72 -14.72 -4.27 36.38
N PRO A 73 -14.88 -3.35 35.41
CA PRO A 73 -15.17 -3.74 34.04
C PRO A 73 -14.00 -4.58 33.52
N ILE A 74 -14.24 -5.89 33.42
CA ILE A 74 -13.23 -6.86 32.97
C ILE A 74 -12.80 -6.42 31.57
N GLU A 75 -11.62 -5.80 31.47
CA GLU A 75 -11.06 -5.40 30.18
C GLU A 75 -10.84 -6.66 29.35
N VAL A 76 -11.77 -6.91 28.43
CA VAL A 76 -11.65 -7.98 27.44
C VAL A 76 -10.35 -7.74 26.68
N PRO A 77 -9.34 -8.62 26.79
CA PRO A 77 -8.01 -8.32 26.28
C PRO A 77 -8.07 -7.98 24.79
N LYS A 78 -7.63 -6.76 24.44
CA LYS A 78 -7.61 -6.31 23.05
C LYS A 78 -6.81 -7.31 22.22
N GLN A 79 -7.41 -7.80 21.15
CA GLN A 79 -6.70 -8.66 20.21
C GLN A 79 -5.60 -7.83 19.53
N LYS A 80 -4.41 -8.40 19.39
CA LYS A 80 -3.28 -7.67 18.82
C LYS A 80 -3.13 -7.94 17.33
N ILE A 81 -2.82 -6.87 16.61
CA ILE A 81 -2.33 -6.91 15.24
C ILE A 81 -0.84 -6.60 15.32
N GLY A 82 -0.01 -7.56 14.94
CA GLY A 82 1.42 -7.35 14.80
C GLY A 82 1.69 -6.50 13.55
N VAL A 83 2.69 -5.63 13.61
CA VAL A 83 3.24 -4.96 12.42
C VAL A 83 4.72 -5.32 12.34
N PHE A 84 5.14 -5.82 11.18
CA PHE A 84 6.54 -5.99 10.81
C PHE A 84 6.80 -5.19 9.54
N ILE A 85 7.74 -4.26 9.61
CA ILE A 85 8.16 -3.45 8.46
C ILE A 85 9.66 -3.65 8.30
N ASN A 86 10.05 -4.25 7.19
CA ASN A 86 11.45 -4.37 6.79
C ASN A 86 11.70 -3.46 5.58
N ALA A 87 12.47 -2.40 5.80
CA ALA A 87 12.85 -1.41 4.81
C ALA A 87 14.28 -0.94 5.10
N ASN A 88 14.98 -0.50 4.07
CA ASN A 88 16.26 0.19 4.20
C ASN A 88 16.10 1.51 4.97
N GLU A 89 17.17 1.99 5.58
CA GLU A 89 17.18 3.27 6.32
C GLU A 89 17.07 4.48 5.37
N PHE A 90 17.54 4.32 4.13
CA PHE A 90 17.79 5.39 3.18
C PHE A 90 17.06 5.17 1.84
N PRO A 91 16.54 6.23 1.19
CA PRO A 91 15.97 6.14 -0.14
C PRO A 91 17.03 5.81 -1.19
N SER A 92 16.63 4.95 -2.13
CA SER A 92 17.38 4.61 -3.33
C SER A 92 17.00 5.51 -4.53
N HIS A 93 17.89 5.54 -5.52
CA HIS A 93 17.63 6.03 -6.86
C HIS A 93 18.05 4.97 -7.87
N THR A 94 17.05 4.33 -8.50
CA THR A 94 17.27 3.42 -9.64
C THR A 94 17.14 4.22 -10.95
N HIS A 95 18.22 4.33 -11.70
CA HIS A 95 18.23 5.00 -13.01
C HIS A 95 18.34 4.00 -14.15
N VAL A 96 17.42 4.08 -15.11
CA VAL A 96 17.37 3.24 -16.31
C VAL A 96 17.44 4.12 -17.57
N GLY A 97 18.64 4.18 -18.15
CA GLY A 97 18.93 4.95 -19.35
C GLY A 97 18.69 4.19 -20.65
N THR A 98 19.18 4.77 -21.76
CA THR A 98 19.16 4.15 -23.10
C THR A 98 20.11 2.95 -23.25
N THR A 99 21.07 2.76 -22.35
CA THR A 99 22.03 1.65 -22.40
C THR A 99 22.38 1.15 -20.99
N LYS A 100 22.85 -0.09 -20.89
CA LYS A 100 23.37 -0.64 -19.62
C LYS A 100 24.59 0.10 -19.04
N PHE A 101 25.16 1.08 -19.74
CA PHE A 101 26.34 1.84 -19.29
C PHE A 101 25.98 3.17 -18.63
N ASN A 102 24.73 3.64 -18.77
CA ASN A 102 24.20 4.78 -18.02
C ASN A 102 23.17 4.38 -16.96
N ASN A 103 22.84 3.09 -16.82
CA ASN A 103 22.07 2.61 -15.68
C ASN A 103 22.92 2.64 -14.40
N PHE A 104 22.31 3.04 -13.29
CA PHE A 104 22.92 2.97 -11.95
C PHE A 104 21.85 2.76 -10.87
N SER A 105 22.31 2.39 -9.68
CA SER A 105 21.51 2.36 -8.45
C SER A 105 22.33 3.03 -7.35
N LYS A 106 21.74 3.98 -6.61
CA LYS A 106 22.44 4.79 -5.60
C LYS A 106 21.55 5.07 -4.40
N GLU A 107 22.05 4.88 -3.18
CA GLU A 107 21.38 5.32 -1.94
C GLU A 107 21.75 6.77 -1.60
N TYR A 108 20.79 7.54 -1.11
CA TYR A 108 21.01 8.89 -0.56
C TYR A 108 20.81 8.85 0.97
N ALA A 109 21.85 9.20 1.74
CA ALA A 109 21.90 9.01 3.20
C ALA A 109 21.00 10.00 3.99
N TYR A 110 19.69 9.92 3.76
CA TYR A 110 18.64 10.68 4.44
C TYR A 110 17.71 9.70 5.16
N ASP A 111 17.80 9.66 6.50
CA ASP A 111 16.82 8.95 7.33
C ASP A 111 15.44 9.61 7.18
N TRP A 112 14.62 9.03 6.31
CA TRP A 112 13.24 9.44 6.10
C TRP A 112 12.28 8.86 7.15
N GLN A 113 12.78 8.06 8.09
CA GLN A 113 12.00 7.43 9.17
C GLN A 113 10.83 6.63 8.61
N ILE A 114 11.05 5.95 7.48
CA ILE A 114 10.01 5.29 6.67
C ILE A 114 9.29 4.20 7.48
N ALA A 115 10.03 3.31 8.13
CA ALA A 115 9.45 2.20 8.90
C ALA A 115 8.63 2.72 10.11
N SER A 116 9.15 3.69 10.86
CA SER A 116 8.45 4.29 12.00
C SER A 116 7.27 5.18 11.58
N THR A 117 7.35 5.86 10.43
CA THR A 117 6.26 6.65 9.85
C THR A 117 5.10 5.74 9.44
N LEU A 118 5.39 4.66 8.70
CA LEU A 118 4.40 3.67 8.30
C LEU A 118 3.80 2.94 9.51
N PHE A 119 4.62 2.53 10.50
CA PHE A 119 4.13 1.95 11.75
C PHE A 119 3.15 2.89 12.47
N THR A 120 3.50 4.18 12.57
CA THR A 120 2.68 5.19 13.25
C THR A 120 1.35 5.41 12.52
N LYS A 121 1.35 5.48 11.18
CA LYS A 121 0.13 5.58 10.35
C LYS A 121 -0.77 4.35 10.53
N LEU A 122 -0.21 3.14 10.40
CA LEU A 122 -0.93 1.88 10.62
C LEU A 122 -1.54 1.82 12.02
N LYS A 123 -0.75 2.11 13.06
CA LYS A 123 -1.18 2.12 14.46
C LYS A 123 -2.32 3.11 14.69
N ALA A 124 -2.13 4.38 14.31
CA ALA A 124 -3.13 5.42 14.52
C ALA A 124 -4.46 5.10 13.82
N ALA A 125 -4.44 4.73 12.54
CA ALA A 125 -5.65 4.46 11.77
C ALA A 125 -6.42 3.25 12.31
N ILE A 126 -5.73 2.15 12.64
CA ILE A 126 -6.38 0.91 13.10
C ILE A 126 -6.87 1.02 14.54
N GLU A 127 -6.10 1.64 15.45
CA GLU A 127 -6.52 1.80 16.85
C GLU A 127 -7.62 2.86 17.03
N GLN A 128 -7.74 3.80 16.09
CA GLN A 128 -8.86 4.76 16.05
C GLN A 128 -10.15 4.14 15.48
N SER A 129 -10.05 3.22 14.52
CA SER A 129 -11.22 2.65 13.83
C SER A 129 -11.72 1.31 14.36
N SER A 130 -10.99 0.66 15.28
CA SER A 130 -11.24 -0.74 15.65
C SER A 130 -10.94 -1.06 17.11
N ARG A 131 -11.26 -2.30 17.51
CA ARG A 131 -11.02 -2.86 18.84
C ARG A 131 -9.62 -3.47 19.05
N PHE A 132 -8.77 -3.42 18.03
CA PHE A 132 -7.45 -4.05 18.06
C PHE A 132 -6.40 -3.11 18.68
N GLU A 133 -5.35 -3.72 19.25
CA GLU A 133 -4.11 -3.04 19.63
C GLU A 133 -3.05 -3.34 18.56
N VAL A 134 -2.31 -2.32 18.11
CA VAL A 134 -1.25 -2.47 17.10
C VAL A 134 0.11 -2.43 17.78
N VAL A 135 0.88 -3.52 17.61
CA VAL A 135 2.17 -3.75 18.26
C VAL A 135 3.26 -4.01 17.23
N ASP A 136 4.44 -3.42 17.42
CA ASP A 136 5.64 -3.77 16.64
C ASP A 136 6.11 -5.17 17.05
N VAL A 137 6.31 -6.06 16.06
CA VAL A 137 6.84 -7.42 16.29
C VAL A 137 8.28 -7.58 15.83
N SER A 138 8.90 -6.55 15.25
CA SER A 138 10.29 -6.57 14.76
C SER A 138 11.30 -7.06 15.82
N PRO A 139 11.19 -6.69 17.12
CA PRO A 139 12.06 -7.24 18.17
C PRO A 139 11.98 -8.76 18.39
N LYS A 140 10.91 -9.41 17.90
CA LYS A 140 10.74 -10.88 17.92
C LYS A 140 11.21 -11.53 16.60
N VAL A 141 11.28 -10.78 15.50
CA VAL A 141 11.70 -11.25 14.17
C VAL A 141 13.24 -11.17 14.05
N LYS A 142 13.94 -12.20 14.53
CA LYS A 142 15.41 -12.21 14.57
C LYS A 142 16.04 -12.40 13.19
N GLY A 143 16.38 -11.31 12.52
CA GLY A 143 17.25 -11.29 11.33
C GLY A 143 16.64 -11.93 10.08
N ALA A 144 15.32 -12.07 10.01
CA ALA A 144 14.62 -12.52 8.82
C ALA A 144 14.32 -11.31 7.92
N TRP A 145 15.01 -11.20 6.78
CA TRP A 145 14.72 -10.19 5.76
C TRP A 145 13.33 -10.37 5.12
N GLN A 146 12.89 -11.62 5.04
CA GLN A 146 11.58 -12.01 4.52
C GLN A 146 10.81 -12.82 5.56
N LEU A 147 9.54 -12.46 5.75
CA LEU A 147 8.59 -13.06 6.68
C LEU A 147 7.28 -13.36 5.95
N ASP A 148 6.81 -14.60 6.06
CA ASP A 148 5.61 -15.15 5.43
C ASP A 148 5.17 -16.33 6.30
N PHE A 149 3.98 -16.26 6.89
CA PHE A 149 3.37 -17.35 7.67
C PHE A 149 2.33 -18.14 6.86
N VAL A 150 1.95 -17.72 5.65
CA VAL A 150 0.81 -18.25 4.88
C VAL A 150 1.17 -18.46 3.40
N VAL A 151 1.75 -19.61 3.09
CA VAL A 151 2.12 -20.01 1.73
C VAL A 151 0.95 -20.67 0.98
N LYS A 152 0.87 -20.41 -0.33
CA LYS A 152 -0.13 -21.03 -1.22
C LYS A 152 0.37 -22.38 -1.76
N GLN A 153 -0.32 -23.46 -1.42
CA GLN A 153 0.02 -24.85 -1.81
C GLN A 153 -1.22 -25.53 -2.39
N ASP A 154 -1.10 -26.23 -3.53
CA ASP A 154 -2.20 -26.91 -4.22
C ASP A 154 -3.48 -26.06 -4.35
N ASN A 155 -3.26 -24.79 -4.71
CA ASN A 155 -4.25 -23.71 -4.83
C ASN A 155 -4.97 -23.28 -3.53
N ASN A 156 -4.64 -23.90 -2.40
CA ASN A 156 -5.14 -23.58 -1.05
C ASN A 156 -4.11 -22.76 -0.26
N TRP A 157 -4.54 -22.14 0.85
CA TRP A 157 -3.64 -21.49 1.80
C TRP A 157 -3.23 -22.47 2.91
N SER A 158 -1.95 -22.45 3.29
CA SER A 158 -1.34 -23.34 4.29
C SER A 158 -0.35 -22.55 5.14
N PHE A 159 -0.04 -23.01 6.36
CA PHE A 159 0.95 -22.32 7.19
C PHE A 159 2.38 -22.63 6.71
N ASN A 160 3.24 -21.61 6.68
CA ASN A 160 4.66 -21.78 6.46
C ASN A 160 5.29 -22.44 7.70
N GLU A 161 5.63 -23.72 7.59
CA GLU A 161 6.18 -24.49 8.72
C GLU A 161 7.51 -23.93 9.24
N ASN A 162 8.30 -23.25 8.40
CA ASN A 162 9.53 -22.57 8.82
C ASN A 162 9.28 -21.45 9.84
N GLN A 163 8.12 -20.78 9.75
CA GLN A 163 7.73 -19.70 10.67
C GLN A 163 6.80 -20.18 11.80
N ASN A 164 6.48 -21.48 11.88
CA ASN A 164 5.48 -22.02 12.81
C ASN A 164 5.87 -21.84 14.30
N ALA A 165 7.17 -21.75 14.61
CA ALA A 165 7.65 -21.45 15.96
C ALA A 165 7.37 -19.98 16.36
N LEU A 166 7.71 -19.04 15.47
CA LEU A 166 7.42 -17.60 15.66
C LEU A 166 5.91 -17.34 15.71
N ARG A 167 5.14 -17.98 14.83
CA ARG A 167 3.66 -17.92 14.81
C ARG A 167 3.05 -18.30 16.15
N LYS A 168 3.52 -19.39 16.76
CA LYS A 168 3.06 -19.86 18.08
C LYS A 168 3.47 -18.90 19.20
N SER A 169 4.63 -18.26 19.12
CA SER A 169 4.99 -17.18 20.06
C SER A 169 4.02 -16.01 19.94
N LEU A 170 3.83 -15.48 18.72
CA LEU A 170 2.97 -14.32 18.46
C LEU A 170 1.52 -14.58 18.92
N LEU A 171 0.97 -15.76 18.64
CA LEU A 171 -0.34 -16.18 19.15
C LEU A 171 -0.41 -16.21 20.68
N ALA A 172 0.66 -16.62 21.37
CA ALA A 172 0.74 -16.60 22.83
C ALA A 172 0.91 -15.18 23.41
N ASP A 173 1.48 -14.24 22.63
CA ASP A 173 1.51 -12.81 22.94
C ASP A 173 0.15 -12.10 22.71
N GLY A 174 -0.87 -12.82 22.22
CA GLY A 174 -2.19 -12.30 21.88
C GLY A 174 -2.31 -11.72 20.46
N VAL A 175 -1.27 -11.86 19.63
CA VAL A 175 -1.23 -11.40 18.24
C VAL A 175 -1.95 -12.41 17.36
N THR A 176 -3.16 -12.07 16.89
CA THR A 176 -4.00 -12.98 16.08
C THR A 176 -3.82 -12.76 14.57
N LYS A 177 -3.48 -11.52 14.17
CA LYS A 177 -3.19 -11.11 12.79
C LYS A 177 -1.85 -10.38 12.73
N ILE A 178 -1.23 -10.33 11.56
CA ILE A 178 -0.03 -9.54 11.31
C ILE A 178 -0.14 -8.77 9.99
N ILE A 179 0.36 -7.54 9.97
CA ILE A 179 0.65 -6.76 8.76
C ILE A 179 2.15 -6.85 8.53
N ILE A 180 2.52 -7.23 7.32
CA ILE A 180 3.90 -7.44 6.89
C ILE A 180 4.14 -6.52 5.69
N VAL A 181 5.12 -5.64 5.81
CA VAL A 181 5.55 -4.77 4.70
C VAL A 181 7.05 -4.97 4.52
N GLN A 182 7.48 -5.33 3.32
CA GLN A 182 8.86 -5.66 2.99
C GLN A 182 9.30 -4.91 1.75
N GLU A 183 10.47 -4.28 1.78
CA GLU A 183 11.06 -3.68 0.60
C GLU A 183 11.43 -4.76 -0.43
N ALA A 184 10.89 -4.61 -1.63
CA ALA A 184 10.97 -5.60 -2.71
C ALA A 184 10.83 -4.88 -4.06
N PRO A 185 11.62 -5.23 -5.10
CA PRO A 185 11.57 -4.55 -6.39
C PRO A 185 10.17 -4.54 -7.03
N THR A 186 9.78 -3.39 -7.58
CA THR A 186 8.46 -3.17 -8.21
C THR A 186 8.61 -2.65 -9.64
N VAL A 187 7.62 -2.91 -10.50
CA VAL A 187 7.66 -2.44 -11.90
C VAL A 187 7.34 -0.95 -11.95
N ALA A 188 8.36 -0.12 -12.05
CA ALA A 188 8.20 1.33 -12.04
C ALA A 188 7.65 1.88 -13.37
N ILE A 189 7.98 1.26 -14.51
CA ILE A 189 7.38 1.59 -15.80
C ILE A 189 7.43 0.40 -16.78
N THR A 190 6.34 0.20 -17.52
CA THR A 190 6.24 -0.76 -18.63
C THR A 190 6.21 -0.02 -19.96
N GLU A 191 7.26 -0.16 -20.77
CA GLU A 191 7.37 0.47 -22.08
C GLU A 191 6.99 -0.54 -23.18
N CYS A 192 5.85 -0.32 -23.86
CA CYS A 192 5.39 -1.17 -24.96
C CYS A 192 5.70 -0.57 -26.33
N GLY A 193 6.33 -1.35 -27.20
CA GLY A 193 6.67 -0.98 -28.58
C GLY A 193 6.39 -2.10 -29.59
N THR A 194 6.86 -1.93 -30.83
CA THR A 194 6.60 -2.84 -31.97
C THR A 194 7.06 -4.29 -31.73
N TYR A 195 7.97 -4.52 -30.79
CA TYR A 195 8.57 -5.84 -30.49
C TYR A 195 8.08 -6.45 -29.17
N GLY A 196 7.07 -5.86 -28.52
CA GLY A 196 6.56 -6.27 -27.21
C GLY A 196 6.76 -5.19 -26.15
N CYS A 197 6.59 -5.56 -24.89
CA CYS A 197 6.77 -4.66 -23.74
C CYS A 197 8.03 -5.02 -22.95
N SER A 198 8.72 -4.01 -22.43
CA SER A 198 9.80 -4.13 -21.45
C SER A 198 9.38 -3.49 -20.14
N GLU A 199 9.40 -4.28 -19.07
CA GLU A 199 9.20 -3.84 -17.70
C GLU A 199 10.54 -3.40 -17.12
N HIS A 200 10.57 -2.22 -16.49
CA HIS A 200 11.73 -1.69 -15.80
C HIS A 200 11.39 -1.52 -14.32
N GLN A 201 12.22 -2.09 -13.45
CA GLN A 201 11.96 -2.15 -12.01
C GLN A 201 12.73 -1.07 -11.24
N SER A 202 12.13 -0.55 -10.17
CA SER A 202 12.88 0.10 -9.09
C SER A 202 13.38 -0.97 -8.13
N GLU A 203 14.63 -0.88 -7.68
CA GLU A 203 15.26 -1.88 -6.80
C GLU A 203 14.86 -1.71 -5.32
N GLY A 204 14.49 -0.50 -4.92
CA GLY A 204 14.09 -0.13 -3.56
C GLY A 204 13.19 1.11 -3.57
N PHE A 205 12.79 1.59 -2.38
CA PHE A 205 11.96 2.79 -2.30
C PHE A 205 12.77 4.05 -2.64
N GLY A 206 12.09 5.09 -3.12
CA GLY A 206 12.71 6.38 -3.46
C GLY A 206 12.44 6.78 -4.91
N LEU A 207 13.48 7.24 -5.61
CA LEU A 207 13.37 7.76 -6.98
C LEU A 207 13.63 6.66 -8.00
N PHE A 208 12.76 6.56 -9.00
CA PHE A 208 13.06 5.84 -10.23
C PHE A 208 13.10 6.83 -11.40
N THR A 209 14.17 6.79 -12.19
CA THR A 209 14.36 7.66 -13.37
C THR A 209 14.48 6.82 -14.64
N ARG A 210 13.64 7.10 -15.63
CA ARG A 210 13.70 6.47 -16.96
C ARG A 210 14.11 7.49 -18.02
N SER A 211 15.33 7.39 -18.52
CA SER A 211 15.88 8.32 -19.53
C SER A 211 15.90 7.68 -20.93
N PHE A 212 15.12 8.23 -21.86
CA PHE A 212 15.00 7.71 -23.23
C PHE A 212 14.95 8.82 -24.29
N LEU A 213 15.93 8.82 -25.19
CA LEU A 213 16.02 9.70 -26.37
C LEU A 213 15.89 11.22 -26.09
N GLY A 214 16.26 11.66 -24.88
CA GLY A 214 16.18 13.07 -24.46
C GLY A 214 14.89 13.43 -23.70
N THR A 215 14.06 12.45 -23.37
CA THR A 215 12.97 12.56 -22.41
C THR A 215 13.33 11.77 -21.15
N ASP A 216 13.09 12.36 -19.98
CA ASP A 216 13.24 11.71 -18.68
C ASP A 216 11.87 11.59 -18.00
N TYR A 217 11.62 10.46 -17.34
CA TYR A 217 10.46 10.27 -16.48
C TYR A 217 10.91 10.00 -15.04
N TYR A 218 10.43 10.84 -14.12
CA TYR A 218 10.72 10.75 -12.69
C TYR A 218 9.51 10.14 -11.98
N ILE A 219 9.75 9.07 -11.22
CA ILE A 219 8.72 8.24 -10.61
C ILE A 219 9.06 8.07 -9.13
N ALA A 220 8.12 8.43 -8.25
CA ALA A 220 8.20 8.10 -6.84
C ALA A 220 7.80 6.64 -6.66
N SER A 221 8.75 5.82 -6.21
CA SER A 221 8.59 4.38 -6.07
C SER A 221 8.46 3.97 -4.61
N ALA A 222 7.30 3.44 -4.25
CA ALA A 222 7.05 2.75 -2.99
C ALA A 222 7.24 1.23 -3.19
N SER A 223 8.48 0.81 -3.44
CA SER A 223 8.88 -0.59 -3.69
C SER A 223 8.71 -1.50 -2.47
N PHE A 224 7.46 -1.76 -2.11
CA PHE A 224 7.08 -2.60 -0.97
C PHE A 224 6.11 -3.67 -1.39
N ASP A 225 6.35 -4.91 -0.96
CA ASP A 225 5.33 -5.95 -0.92
C ASP A 225 4.63 -5.98 0.42
N ILE A 226 3.31 -6.21 0.36
CA ILE A 226 2.40 -6.16 1.50
C ILE A 226 1.70 -7.51 1.61
N SER A 227 1.87 -8.15 2.76
CA SER A 227 1.06 -9.28 3.19
C SER A 227 0.29 -8.89 4.45
N ILE A 228 -0.95 -9.36 4.59
CA ILE A 228 -1.72 -9.19 5.83
C ILE A 228 -2.24 -10.57 6.16
N GLU A 229 -1.78 -11.15 7.26
CA GLU A 229 -1.92 -12.58 7.48
C GLU A 229 -2.68 -12.90 8.76
N SER A 230 -3.35 -14.04 8.70
CA SER A 230 -4.11 -14.61 9.78
C SER A 230 -3.29 -15.72 10.45
N LEU A 231 -2.95 -15.56 11.73
CA LEU A 231 -2.06 -16.50 12.43
C LEU A 231 -2.81 -17.71 13.02
N ASP A 232 -4.11 -17.56 13.33
CA ASP A 232 -5.00 -18.65 13.80
C ASP A 232 -5.47 -19.57 12.66
N LYS A 233 -5.68 -19.02 11.46
CA LYS A 233 -6.13 -19.74 10.25
C LYS A 233 -5.31 -19.30 9.04
N PRO A 234 -4.78 -20.19 8.19
CA PRO A 234 -3.88 -19.82 7.12
C PRO A 234 -4.66 -19.08 6.01
N VAL A 235 -4.58 -17.75 6.02
CA VAL A 235 -5.24 -16.87 5.03
C VAL A 235 -4.41 -15.59 4.85
N ASP A 236 -4.01 -15.28 3.60
CA ASP A 236 -3.65 -13.92 3.21
C ASP A 236 -4.94 -13.09 3.09
N ILE A 237 -5.10 -12.11 3.98
CA ILE A 237 -6.16 -11.11 4.00
C ILE A 237 -5.93 -10.07 2.90
N ALA A 238 -4.68 -9.75 2.57
CA ALA A 238 -4.33 -8.87 1.46
C ALA A 238 -4.52 -9.53 0.08
N SER A 239 -4.96 -10.79 0.03
CA SER A 239 -5.49 -11.45 -1.17
C SER A 239 -6.96 -11.08 -1.46
N LYS A 240 -7.64 -10.34 -0.57
CA LYS A 240 -9.02 -9.89 -0.77
C LYS A 240 -9.09 -8.69 -1.74
N PRO A 241 -10.19 -8.53 -2.51
CA PRO A 241 -10.34 -7.43 -3.47
C PRO A 241 -10.09 -6.02 -2.91
N LEU A 242 -10.40 -5.79 -1.62
CA LEU A 242 -10.16 -4.52 -0.92
C LEU A 242 -8.69 -4.07 -0.94
N PHE A 243 -7.74 -5.01 -0.97
CA PHE A 243 -6.30 -4.71 -0.97
C PHE A 243 -5.66 -4.81 -2.36
N LYS A 244 -6.44 -5.11 -3.41
CA LYS A 244 -5.90 -5.35 -4.76
C LYS A 244 -5.13 -4.14 -5.29
N GLU A 245 -5.68 -2.94 -5.11
CA GLU A 245 -5.11 -1.69 -5.61
C GLU A 245 -3.75 -1.38 -4.95
N LEU A 246 -3.56 -1.73 -3.67
CA LEU A 246 -2.29 -1.54 -2.95
C LEU A 246 -1.18 -2.51 -3.41
N LYS A 247 -1.55 -3.62 -4.07
CA LYS A 247 -0.62 -4.56 -4.71
C LYS A 247 -0.38 -4.23 -6.19
N ASP A 248 -1.02 -3.19 -6.74
CA ASP A 248 -0.85 -2.77 -8.14
C ASP A 248 0.40 -1.90 -8.29
N ASP A 249 1.29 -2.24 -9.22
CA ASP A 249 2.52 -1.49 -9.47
C ASP A 249 2.25 -0.02 -9.80
N ALA A 250 1.12 0.31 -10.45
CA ALA A 250 0.75 1.69 -10.77
C ALA A 250 0.27 2.50 -9.55
N MET A 251 -0.09 1.85 -8.44
CA MET A 251 -0.34 2.51 -7.15
C MET A 251 0.94 2.67 -6.33
N LYS A 252 1.89 1.72 -6.48
CA LYS A 252 3.22 1.79 -5.86
C LYS A 252 4.13 2.81 -6.54
N ASN A 253 3.96 3.06 -7.84
CA ASN A 253 4.87 3.86 -8.66
C ASN A 253 4.16 5.05 -9.31
N VAL A 254 4.34 6.24 -8.72
CA VAL A 254 3.64 7.46 -9.13
C VAL A 254 4.59 8.40 -9.88
N ARG A 255 4.29 8.66 -11.15
CA ARG A 255 5.05 9.63 -11.96
C ARG A 255 4.82 11.06 -11.48
N ILE A 256 5.90 11.81 -11.28
CA ILE A 256 5.90 13.19 -10.82
C ILE A 256 6.15 14.12 -12.02
N GLU A 257 5.08 14.61 -12.64
CA GLU A 257 5.14 15.36 -13.91
C GLU A 257 5.90 16.71 -13.81
N GLU A 258 5.86 17.36 -12.64
CA GLU A 258 6.56 18.62 -12.38
C GLU A 258 7.83 18.44 -11.52
N PHE A 259 8.46 17.26 -11.58
CA PHE A 259 9.74 17.03 -10.90
C PHE A 259 10.84 17.89 -11.53
N VAL A 260 11.45 18.75 -10.72
CA VAL A 260 12.63 19.53 -11.11
C VAL A 260 13.86 18.67 -10.87
N PRO A 261 14.59 18.22 -11.91
CA PRO A 261 15.79 17.42 -11.71
C PRO A 261 16.90 18.27 -11.05
N PRO A 262 17.70 17.66 -10.15
CA PRO A 262 18.88 18.30 -9.56
C PRO A 262 19.94 18.60 -10.63
N GLU A 263 20.85 19.54 -10.34
CA GLU A 263 21.99 19.82 -11.24
C GLU A 263 22.97 18.63 -11.34
N ASP A 264 23.06 17.82 -10.27
CA ASP A 264 23.82 16.56 -10.24
C ASP A 264 23.04 15.47 -9.48
N PHE A 265 22.89 14.30 -10.08
CA PHE A 265 22.28 13.13 -9.42
C PHE A 265 23.23 12.43 -8.43
N ASP A 266 24.52 12.80 -8.40
CA ASP A 266 25.44 12.36 -7.36
C ASP A 266 25.31 13.16 -6.05
N GLU A 267 24.84 14.42 -6.06
CA GLU A 267 24.75 15.30 -4.88
C GLU A 267 23.32 15.80 -4.55
N VAL A 268 22.29 15.01 -4.87
CA VAL A 268 20.87 15.37 -4.65
C VAL A 268 20.55 15.67 -3.19
N THR A 269 19.85 16.78 -2.93
CA THR A 269 19.42 17.17 -1.59
C THR A 269 18.09 16.53 -1.18
N GLU A 270 17.87 16.38 0.14
CA GLU A 270 16.58 15.88 0.67
C GLU A 270 15.38 16.73 0.20
N LYS A 271 15.62 18.04 -0.02
CA LYS A 271 14.58 18.97 -0.49
C LYS A 271 14.15 18.68 -1.93
N GLU A 272 15.07 18.30 -2.82
CA GLU A 272 14.74 17.93 -4.21
C GLU A 272 13.99 16.59 -4.25
N LEU A 273 14.26 15.70 -3.30
CA LEU A 273 13.53 14.44 -3.13
C LEU A 273 12.21 14.56 -2.34
N ALA A 274 11.84 15.75 -1.84
CA ALA A 274 10.62 15.92 -1.05
C ALA A 274 9.33 15.46 -1.77
N PRO A 275 9.10 15.74 -3.08
CA PRO A 275 7.94 15.21 -3.80
C PRO A 275 7.90 13.68 -3.88
N ILE A 276 9.07 13.03 -3.87
CA ILE A 276 9.22 11.58 -3.86
C ILE A 276 8.80 11.02 -2.50
N LYS A 277 9.33 11.62 -1.43
CA LYS A 277 9.00 11.30 -0.03
C LYS A 277 7.49 11.44 0.23
N ASP A 278 6.90 12.56 -0.17
CA ASP A 278 5.48 12.86 0.02
C ASP A 278 4.56 11.87 -0.70
N SER A 279 4.92 11.45 -1.92
CA SER A 279 4.16 10.44 -2.68
C SER A 279 4.21 9.06 -2.03
N ILE A 280 5.37 8.63 -1.52
CA ILE A 280 5.53 7.36 -0.79
C ILE A 280 4.76 7.40 0.54
N ILE A 281 4.77 8.55 1.23
CA ILE A 281 3.98 8.80 2.44
C ILE A 281 2.47 8.70 2.14
N SER A 282 2.00 9.21 1.00
CA SER A 282 0.59 9.09 0.57
C SER A 282 0.17 7.64 0.28
N TYR A 283 1.07 6.82 -0.28
CA TYR A 283 0.84 5.38 -0.41
C TYR A 283 0.67 4.68 0.95
N PHE A 284 1.46 5.08 1.96
CA PHE A 284 1.30 4.57 3.33
C PHE A 284 -0.01 5.00 4.00
N ASP A 285 -0.51 6.21 3.73
CA ASP A 285 -1.84 6.63 4.21
C ASP A 285 -2.94 5.75 3.61
N ARG A 286 -2.92 5.50 2.29
CA ARG A 286 -3.88 4.60 1.62
C ARG A 286 -3.85 3.18 2.20
N LEU A 287 -2.65 2.67 2.50
CA LEU A 287 -2.48 1.37 3.18
C LEU A 287 -3.10 1.40 4.59
N ALA A 288 -2.80 2.42 5.38
CA ALA A 288 -3.33 2.57 6.74
C ALA A 288 -4.86 2.69 6.76
N GLU A 289 -5.45 3.54 5.90
CA GLU A 289 -6.90 3.67 5.72
C GLU A 289 -7.55 2.35 5.29
N THR A 290 -6.95 1.62 4.35
CA THR A 290 -7.51 0.36 3.86
C THR A 290 -7.43 -0.76 4.90
N ALA A 291 -6.33 -0.84 5.65
CA ALA A 291 -6.20 -1.75 6.78
C ALA A 291 -7.20 -1.40 7.90
N ALA A 292 -7.30 -0.14 8.29
CA ALA A 292 -8.26 0.36 9.28
C ALA A 292 -9.71 0.07 8.88
N LYS A 293 -10.06 0.23 7.60
CA LYS A 293 -11.36 -0.11 7.02
C LYS A 293 -11.63 -1.62 6.98
N TYR A 294 -10.59 -2.45 6.87
CA TYR A 294 -10.74 -3.89 7.03
C TYR A 294 -11.02 -4.26 8.50
N PHE A 295 -10.15 -3.83 9.43
CA PHE A 295 -10.19 -4.24 10.83
C PHE A 295 -11.35 -3.63 11.64
N SER A 296 -11.92 -2.50 11.22
CA SER A 296 -13.17 -1.97 11.79
C SER A 296 -14.40 -2.87 11.56
N ASN A 297 -14.30 -3.81 10.61
CA ASN A 297 -15.37 -4.75 10.23
C ASN A 297 -15.06 -6.20 10.69
N GLN A 298 -14.31 -6.40 11.80
CA GLN A 298 -13.86 -7.72 12.29
C GLN A 298 -14.19 -8.00 13.76
#